data_AF-A0A660NPB9-F1
#
_entry.id   AF-A0A660NPB9-F1
#
_cell.length_a   1.000
_cell.length_b   1.000
_cell.length_c   1.000
_cell.angle_alpha   90.00
_cell.angle_beta   90.00
_cell.angle_gamma   90.00
#
_symmetry.space_group_name_H-M   'P 1'
#
loop_
_entity.id
_entity.type
_entity.pdbx_description
1 polymer ?
#
loop_
_entity_poly.entity_id
_entity_poly.type
_entity_poly.pdbx_seq_one_letter_code
_entity_poly.pdbx_strand_id
1 'polypeptide(L)'
;MDTPSLQTKPSALAHVVSWAIMATFLILAAIGCWHAWSPVPIGDMWNGTLGFFVRAQDGDWWAWWDQHNEHRILLARIFFWMDMAWFQGKGWFLLLVNYLLMVGIGLSFLGIWRERTGGHFPLASAFLFAWVCSWIQYDNLTWGFQSQFLLAQWLPLLAFYFMHRSSRASDAGVPMPNGWFWASVVCGVLSLGTMANGVIALPLLAVFTLLLHRSWWQPVLLAVLAAAGVWVYFHGYTAPGGHGSLTQALRDNPSG
;
A
#
# COMPACT_ATOMS: atom_id res chain seq x y z
N MET A 1 18.70 20.95 32.38
CA MET A 1 19.98 20.49 31.80
C MET A 1 19.70 20.17 30.35
N ASP A 2 19.86 21.17 29.49
CA ASP A 2 19.70 21.01 28.05
C ASP A 2 20.95 20.34 27.50
N THR A 3 20.84 19.06 27.14
CA THR A 3 21.86 18.44 26.30
C THR A 3 21.80 19.11 24.92
N PRO A 4 22.88 19.75 24.45
CA PRO A 4 22.90 20.25 23.09
C PRO A 4 22.85 19.02 22.17
N SER A 5 21.75 18.86 21.44
CA SER A 5 21.67 17.87 20.37
C SER A 5 22.78 18.18 19.38
N LEU A 6 23.77 17.30 19.28
CA LEU A 6 24.77 17.29 18.21
C LEU A 6 24.06 17.12 16.87
N GLN A 7 23.53 18.22 16.32
CA GLN A 7 23.10 18.31 14.94
C GLN A 7 24.35 18.38 14.06
N THR A 8 25.01 17.23 13.89
CA THR A 8 26.03 17.09 12.87
C THR A 8 25.32 17.13 11.51
N LYS A 9 25.53 18.22 10.77
CA LYS A 9 25.08 18.29 9.36
C LYS A 9 25.69 17.08 8.63
N PRO A 10 24.89 16.26 7.93
CA PRO A 10 25.42 15.21 7.08
C PRO A 10 26.43 15.84 6.12
N SER A 11 27.60 15.23 6.00
CA SER A 11 28.59 15.69 5.03
C SER A 11 27.98 15.61 3.63
N ALA A 12 28.36 16.54 2.73
CA ALA A 12 27.88 16.52 1.34
C ALA A 12 28.09 15.15 0.68
N LEU A 13 29.15 14.43 1.08
CA LEU A 13 29.42 13.05 0.69
C LEU A 13 28.28 12.08 1.06
N ALA A 14 27.74 12.15 2.28
CA ALA A 14 26.66 11.26 2.72
C ALA A 14 25.38 11.44 1.89
N HIS A 15 25.07 12.68 1.49
CA HIS A 15 23.95 12.96 0.60
C HIS A 15 24.17 12.38 -0.80
N VAL A 16 25.36 12.58 -1.39
CA VAL A 16 25.70 12.03 -2.71
C VAL A 16 25.64 10.51 -2.71
N VAL A 17 26.24 9.88 -1.68
CA VAL A 17 26.22 8.41 -1.52
C VAL A 17 24.78 7.89 -1.39
N SER A 18 23.94 8.58 -0.62
CA SER A 18 22.52 8.22 -0.45
C SER A 18 21.77 8.22 -1.79
N TRP A 19 21.91 9.29 -2.58
CA TRP A 19 21.29 9.35 -3.91
C TRP A 19 21.83 8.28 -4.86
N ALA A 20 23.14 8.04 -4.85
CA ALA A 20 23.77 7.02 -5.68
C ALA A 20 23.25 5.61 -5.35
N ILE A 21 23.09 5.27 -4.07
CA ILE A 21 22.52 3.99 -3.63
C ILE A 21 21.09 3.83 -4.15
N MET A 22 20.23 4.83 -3.96
CA MET A 22 18.83 4.76 -4.39
C MET A 22 18.71 4.60 -5.91
N ALA A 23 19.48 5.40 -6.67
CA ALA A 23 19.51 5.31 -8.13
C ALA A 23 20.01 3.94 -8.59
N THR A 24 21.06 3.41 -7.97
CA THR A 24 21.62 2.10 -8.30
C THR A 24 20.59 0.99 -8.10
N PHE A 25 19.93 0.94 -6.95
CA PHE A 25 18.92 -0.08 -6.67
C PHE A 25 17.70 0.03 -7.59
N LEU A 26 17.24 1.25 -7.89
CA LEU A 26 16.14 1.45 -8.83
C LEU A 26 16.50 1.00 -10.25
N ILE A 27 17.71 1.32 -10.73
CA ILE A 27 18.20 0.92 -12.04
C ILE A 27 18.36 -0.61 -12.10
N LEU A 28 18.95 -1.24 -11.08
CA LEU A 28 19.10 -2.69 -11.03
C LEU A 28 17.74 -3.40 -10.99
N ALA A 29 16.77 -2.86 -10.25
CA ALA A 29 15.40 -3.37 -10.24
C ALA A 29 14.78 -3.26 -11.64
N ALA A 30 14.91 -2.12 -12.32
CA ALA A 30 14.35 -1.94 -13.66
C ALA A 30 15.00 -2.88 -14.70
N ILE A 31 16.33 -3.03 -14.66
CA ILE A 31 17.08 -3.92 -15.55
C ILE A 31 16.63 -5.37 -15.38
N GLY A 32 16.60 -5.90 -14.16
CA GLY A 32 16.20 -7.29 -14.01
C GLY A 32 14.71 -7.52 -14.24
N CYS A 33 13.82 -6.54 -14.01
CA CYS A 33 12.42 -6.63 -14.42
C CYS A 33 12.29 -6.72 -15.94
N TRP A 34 13.06 -5.92 -16.67
CA TRP A 34 13.14 -6.03 -18.13
C TRP A 34 13.60 -7.42 -18.58
N HIS A 35 14.60 -8.00 -17.91
CA HIS A 35 15.08 -9.35 -18.23
C HIS A 35 14.11 -10.47 -17.85
N ALA A 36 13.31 -10.27 -16.79
CA ALA A 36 12.34 -11.24 -16.30
C ALA A 36 10.95 -11.08 -16.93
N TRP A 37 10.74 -10.03 -17.74
CA TRP A 37 9.45 -9.75 -18.34
C TRP A 37 8.99 -10.92 -19.23
N SER A 38 7.74 -11.32 -19.02
CA SER A 38 7.03 -12.28 -19.83
C SER A 38 5.62 -11.76 -20.10
N PRO A 39 5.13 -11.83 -21.35
CA PRO A 39 3.73 -11.53 -21.65
C PRO A 39 2.78 -12.67 -21.24
N VAL A 40 3.31 -13.82 -20.81
CA VAL A 40 2.50 -14.99 -20.43
C VAL A 40 2.01 -14.81 -19.00
N PRO A 41 0.69 -14.90 -18.73
CA PRO A 41 0.15 -14.88 -17.38
C PRO A 41 0.75 -16.00 -16.52
N ILE A 42 1.09 -15.68 -15.28
CA ILE A 42 1.59 -16.64 -14.29
C ILE A 42 0.71 -16.60 -13.03
N GLY A 43 0.53 -17.78 -12.42
CA GLY A 43 -0.21 -17.95 -11.17
C GLY A 43 -1.60 -17.30 -11.20
N ASP A 44 -1.85 -16.45 -10.20
CA ASP A 44 -3.11 -15.74 -10.00
C ASP A 44 -3.55 -14.85 -11.18
N MET A 45 -2.67 -14.49 -12.11
CA MET A 45 -3.06 -13.70 -13.30
C MET A 45 -4.08 -14.45 -14.18
N TRP A 46 -4.05 -15.78 -14.22
CA TRP A 46 -5.01 -16.55 -15.03
C TRP A 46 -6.45 -16.29 -14.60
N ASN A 47 -6.74 -16.35 -13.30
CA ASN A 47 -8.08 -16.17 -12.77
C ASN A 47 -8.36 -14.72 -12.37
N GLY A 48 -7.41 -14.07 -11.71
CA GLY A 48 -7.52 -12.72 -11.17
C GLY A 48 -7.41 -11.60 -12.21
N THR A 49 -6.75 -11.86 -13.35
CA THR A 49 -6.66 -10.91 -14.47
C THR A 49 -7.50 -11.35 -15.66
N LEU A 50 -7.15 -12.46 -16.32
CA LEU A 50 -7.82 -12.90 -17.55
C LEU A 50 -9.27 -13.35 -17.28
N GLY A 51 -9.47 -14.24 -16.31
CA GLY A 51 -10.80 -14.73 -15.94
C GLY A 51 -11.73 -13.60 -15.46
N PHE A 52 -11.21 -12.68 -14.65
CA PHE A 52 -11.90 -11.44 -14.28
C PHE A 52 -12.29 -10.61 -15.52
N PHE A 53 -11.35 -10.39 -16.44
CA PHE A 53 -11.58 -9.54 -17.60
C PHE A 53 -12.68 -10.08 -18.51
N VAL A 54 -12.66 -11.39 -18.81
CA VAL A 54 -13.71 -12.04 -19.62
C VAL A 54 -15.09 -11.86 -18.96
N ARG A 55 -15.21 -12.16 -17.66
CA ARG A 55 -16.47 -11.97 -16.91
C ARG A 55 -16.95 -10.52 -16.95
N ALA A 56 -16.06 -9.57 -16.72
CA ALA A 56 -16.39 -8.15 -16.75
C ALA A 56 -16.84 -7.68 -18.14
N GLN A 57 -16.23 -8.23 -19.22
CA GLN A 57 -16.67 -7.96 -20.60
C GLN A 57 -18.03 -8.57 -20.93
N ASP A 58 -18.37 -9.72 -20.34
CA ASP A 58 -19.66 -10.38 -20.49
C ASP A 58 -20.79 -9.70 -19.67
N GLY A 59 -20.50 -8.58 -19.01
CA GLY A 59 -21.48 -7.78 -18.26
C GLY A 59 -21.67 -8.21 -16.80
N ASP A 60 -20.82 -9.10 -16.28
CA ASP A 60 -20.82 -9.46 -14.85
C ASP A 60 -20.15 -8.34 -14.03
N TRP A 61 -20.96 -7.38 -13.58
CA TRP A 61 -20.52 -6.29 -12.71
C TRP A 61 -20.03 -6.77 -11.35
N TRP A 62 -20.46 -7.94 -10.89
CA TRP A 62 -20.00 -8.48 -9.61
C TRP A 62 -18.53 -8.91 -9.68
N ALA A 63 -18.02 -9.25 -10.88
CA ALA A 63 -16.62 -9.61 -11.10
C ALA A 63 -15.63 -8.56 -10.59
N TRP A 64 -16.02 -7.27 -10.47
CA TRP A 64 -15.19 -6.21 -9.90
C TRP A 64 -15.00 -6.34 -8.39
N TRP A 65 -16.04 -6.77 -7.67
CA TRP A 65 -16.00 -6.95 -6.21
C TRP A 65 -15.81 -8.40 -5.79
N ASP A 66 -15.89 -9.36 -6.71
CA ASP A 66 -15.88 -10.78 -6.37
C ASP A 66 -14.62 -11.23 -5.64
N GLN A 67 -14.74 -12.28 -4.84
CA GLN A 67 -13.65 -12.75 -3.99
C GLN A 67 -12.57 -13.40 -4.86
N HIS A 68 -11.31 -13.03 -4.62
CA HIS A 68 -10.14 -13.70 -5.20
C HIS A 68 -9.27 -14.20 -4.05
N ASN A 69 -9.18 -15.52 -3.87
CA ASN A 69 -8.64 -16.14 -2.66
C ASN A 69 -9.34 -15.56 -1.41
N GLU A 70 -8.64 -14.99 -0.43
CA GLU A 70 -9.23 -14.36 0.75
C GLU A 70 -9.50 -12.84 0.55
N HIS A 71 -9.37 -12.34 -0.67
CA HIS A 71 -9.18 -10.91 -0.93
C HIS A 71 -10.26 -10.29 -1.82
N ARG A 72 -10.55 -9.00 -1.55
CA ARG A 72 -11.28 -8.10 -2.46
C ARG A 72 -10.27 -7.16 -3.12
N ILE A 73 -9.96 -7.40 -4.38
CA ILE A 73 -8.82 -6.79 -5.09
C ILE A 73 -9.27 -5.73 -6.11
N LEU A 74 -10.30 -4.96 -5.75
CA LEU A 74 -10.98 -3.99 -6.62
C LEU A 74 -10.01 -3.03 -7.31
N LEU A 75 -9.06 -2.44 -6.57
CA LEU A 75 -8.15 -1.44 -7.14
C LEU A 75 -7.17 -2.06 -8.13
N ALA A 76 -6.67 -3.25 -7.85
CA ALA A 76 -5.79 -3.97 -8.77
C ALA A 76 -6.54 -4.39 -10.04
N ARG A 77 -7.82 -4.77 -9.93
CA ARG A 77 -8.69 -5.06 -11.08
C ARG A 77 -8.87 -3.89 -12.03
N ILE A 78 -8.83 -2.64 -11.55
CA ILE A 78 -8.82 -1.46 -12.43
C ILE A 78 -7.57 -1.50 -13.33
N PHE A 79 -6.40 -1.75 -12.75
CA PHE A 79 -5.16 -1.85 -13.53
C PHE A 79 -5.16 -3.06 -14.46
N PHE A 80 -5.67 -4.21 -14.00
CA PHE A 80 -5.79 -5.42 -14.82
C PHE A 80 -6.71 -5.20 -16.01
N TRP A 81 -7.85 -4.55 -15.81
CA TRP A 81 -8.75 -4.18 -16.89
C TRP A 81 -8.07 -3.23 -17.88
N MET A 82 -7.34 -2.21 -17.40
CA MET A 82 -6.60 -1.28 -18.26
C MET A 82 -5.52 -2.01 -19.09
N ASP A 83 -4.76 -2.93 -18.50
CA ASP A 83 -3.75 -3.72 -19.22
C ASP A 83 -4.38 -4.52 -20.37
N MET A 84 -5.48 -5.20 -20.09
CA MET A 84 -6.21 -6.01 -21.08
C MET A 84 -6.88 -5.15 -22.15
N ALA A 85 -7.57 -4.07 -21.75
CA ALA A 85 -8.36 -3.24 -22.66
C ALA A 85 -7.51 -2.31 -23.53
N TRP A 86 -6.45 -1.73 -22.98
CA TRP A 86 -5.68 -0.67 -23.65
C TRP A 86 -4.28 -1.10 -24.06
N PHE A 87 -3.69 -2.07 -23.36
CA PHE A 87 -2.29 -2.49 -23.57
C PHE A 87 -2.16 -3.92 -24.09
N GLN A 88 -3.25 -4.49 -24.61
CA GLN A 88 -3.32 -5.82 -25.26
C GLN A 88 -2.95 -6.97 -24.32
N GLY A 89 -3.04 -6.79 -23.00
CA GLY A 89 -2.77 -7.85 -22.02
C GLY A 89 -1.30 -8.30 -21.94
N LYS A 90 -0.36 -7.44 -22.35
CA LYS A 90 1.09 -7.78 -22.39
C LYS A 90 1.78 -7.69 -21.03
N GLY A 91 1.10 -7.23 -19.97
CA GLY A 91 1.61 -7.17 -18.60
C GLY A 91 2.67 -6.08 -18.33
N TRP A 92 3.30 -5.48 -19.34
CA TRP A 92 4.32 -4.43 -19.13
C TRP A 92 3.72 -3.20 -18.43
N PHE A 93 2.46 -2.86 -18.70
CA PHE A 93 1.79 -1.73 -18.05
C PHE A 93 1.56 -2.04 -16.56
N LEU A 94 1.21 -3.28 -16.21
CA LEU A 94 1.11 -3.69 -14.81
C LEU A 94 2.46 -3.58 -14.08
N LEU A 95 3.55 -3.98 -14.72
CA LEU A 95 4.90 -3.80 -14.17
C LEU A 95 5.23 -2.32 -13.99
N LEU A 96 4.93 -1.48 -14.98
CA LEU A 96 5.09 -0.04 -14.86
C LEU A 96 4.31 0.51 -13.65
N VAL A 97 3.05 0.13 -13.49
CA VAL A 97 2.23 0.52 -12.33
C VAL A 97 2.88 0.05 -11.02
N ASN A 98 3.33 -1.20 -10.94
CA ASN A 98 4.00 -1.72 -9.74
C ASN A 98 5.24 -0.89 -9.39
N TYR A 99 6.06 -0.53 -10.38
CA TYR A 99 7.25 0.31 -10.17
C TYR A 99 6.88 1.73 -9.75
N LEU A 100 5.83 2.34 -10.33
CA LEU A 100 5.36 3.65 -9.93
C LEU A 100 4.84 3.64 -8.48
N LEU A 101 4.10 2.61 -8.08
CA LEU A 101 3.64 2.42 -6.70
C LEU A 101 4.81 2.21 -5.74
N MET A 102 5.77 1.35 -6.11
CA MET A 102 6.99 1.07 -5.35
C MET A 102 7.83 2.34 -5.13
N VAL A 103 8.07 3.12 -6.18
CA VAL A 103 8.76 4.42 -6.09
C VAL A 103 7.94 5.38 -5.24
N GLY A 104 6.61 5.41 -5.38
CA GLY A 104 5.71 6.21 -4.54
C GLY A 104 5.84 5.89 -3.05
N ILE A 105 5.91 4.61 -2.70
CA ILE A 105 6.17 4.14 -1.32
C ILE A 105 7.54 4.65 -0.84
N GLY A 106 8.58 4.44 -1.65
CA GLY A 106 9.94 4.92 -1.35
C GLY A 106 9.98 6.43 -1.11
N LEU A 107 9.40 7.23 -2.02
CA LEU A 107 9.29 8.68 -1.90
C LEU A 107 8.48 9.11 -0.67
N SER A 108 7.46 8.34 -0.29
CA SER A 108 6.69 8.59 0.93
C SER A 108 7.55 8.45 2.17
N PHE A 109 8.38 7.39 2.26
CA PHE A 109 9.34 7.25 3.35
C PHE A 109 10.35 8.40 3.39
N LEU A 110 10.87 8.81 2.23
CA LEU A 110 11.79 9.95 2.14
C LEU A 110 11.13 11.25 2.61
N GLY A 111 9.88 11.51 2.21
CA GLY A 111 9.11 12.69 2.59
C GLY A 111 8.83 12.72 4.10
N ILE A 112 8.34 11.61 4.65
CA ILE A 112 8.07 11.45 6.08
C ILE A 112 9.35 11.64 6.89
N TRP A 113 10.44 11.01 6.45
CA TRP A 113 11.74 11.12 7.13
C TRP A 113 12.24 12.56 7.14
N ARG A 114 12.25 13.22 5.97
CA ARG A 114 12.68 14.61 5.81
C ARG A 114 11.89 15.56 6.71
N GLU A 115 10.58 15.35 6.85
CA GLU A 115 9.74 16.13 7.75
C GLU A 115 10.13 15.94 9.22
N ARG A 116 10.43 14.70 9.64
CA ARG A 116 10.79 14.37 11.02
C ARG A 116 12.20 14.85 11.41
N THR A 117 13.13 14.89 10.48
CA THR A 117 14.53 15.26 10.76
C THR A 117 14.89 16.71 10.42
N GLY A 118 13.93 17.51 9.95
CA GLY A 118 14.18 18.90 9.57
C GLY A 118 15.04 19.04 8.31
N GLY A 119 14.95 18.09 7.38
CA GLY A 119 15.69 18.13 6.12
C GLY A 119 16.96 17.28 6.07
N HIS A 120 17.37 16.66 7.18
CA HIS A 120 18.52 15.77 7.20
C HIS A 120 18.20 14.44 6.50
N PHE A 121 19.03 14.08 5.52
CA PHE A 121 18.86 12.89 4.70
C PHE A 121 19.97 11.87 5.01
N PRO A 122 19.80 11.03 6.05
CA PRO A 122 20.80 10.06 6.44
C PRO A 122 20.79 8.86 5.50
N LEU A 123 21.86 8.08 5.58
CA LEU A 123 21.98 6.77 4.93
C LEU A 123 20.78 5.84 5.21
N ALA A 124 20.10 6.00 6.35
CA ALA A 124 18.91 5.23 6.71
C ALA A 124 17.74 5.42 5.73
N SER A 125 17.50 6.64 5.21
CA SER A 125 16.42 6.88 4.26
C SER A 125 16.75 6.28 2.89
N ALA A 126 18.02 6.34 2.48
CA ALA A 126 18.50 5.64 1.30
C ALA A 126 18.41 4.12 1.44
N PHE A 127 18.71 3.58 2.63
CA PHE A 127 18.54 2.16 2.93
C PHE A 127 17.09 1.71 2.79
N LEU A 128 16.12 2.46 3.36
CA LEU A 128 14.70 2.12 3.22
C LEU A 128 14.23 2.14 1.77
N PHE A 129 14.66 3.13 0.99
CA PHE A 129 14.34 3.20 -0.44
C PHE A 129 14.96 2.04 -1.22
N ALA A 130 16.25 1.74 -0.97
CA ALA A 130 16.95 0.63 -1.58
C ALA A 130 16.32 -0.73 -1.20
N TRP A 131 15.88 -0.89 0.04
CA TRP A 131 15.16 -2.06 0.52
C TRP A 131 13.87 -2.30 -0.29
N VAL A 132 13.09 -1.25 -0.49
CA VAL A 132 11.87 -1.28 -1.31
C VAL A 132 12.15 -1.66 -2.77
N CYS A 133 13.35 -1.36 -3.29
CA CYS A 133 13.77 -1.73 -4.65
C CYS A 133 14.63 -3.02 -4.70
N SER A 134 14.81 -3.73 -3.60
CA SER A 134 15.76 -4.85 -3.51
C SER A 134 15.28 -6.11 -4.23
N TRP A 135 16.18 -6.81 -4.92
CA TRP A 135 15.92 -8.09 -5.58
C TRP A 135 15.54 -9.24 -4.65
N ILE A 136 15.67 -9.07 -3.33
CA ILE A 136 15.21 -10.06 -2.35
C ILE A 136 13.71 -10.37 -2.47
N GLN A 137 12.94 -9.43 -3.04
CA GLN A 137 11.51 -9.57 -3.33
C GLN A 137 11.28 -9.74 -4.84
N TYR A 138 12.05 -10.64 -5.47
CA TYR A 138 12.01 -10.93 -6.91
C TYR A 138 10.58 -10.98 -7.47
N ASP A 139 9.69 -11.75 -6.85
CA ASP A 139 8.31 -11.91 -7.32
C ASP A 139 7.51 -10.59 -7.29
N ASN A 140 7.75 -9.72 -6.30
CA ASN A 140 7.11 -8.40 -6.24
C ASN A 140 7.56 -7.46 -7.36
N LEU A 141 8.79 -7.67 -7.86
CA LEU A 141 9.40 -6.85 -8.91
C LEU A 141 9.09 -7.35 -10.32
N THR A 142 8.89 -8.64 -10.51
CA THR A 142 8.78 -9.24 -11.85
C THR A 142 7.37 -9.70 -12.21
N TRP A 143 6.47 -9.79 -11.23
CA TRP A 143 5.12 -10.26 -11.44
C TRP A 143 4.13 -9.09 -11.58
N GLY A 144 3.40 -9.03 -12.71
CA GLY A 144 2.39 -7.99 -12.96
C GLY A 144 1.23 -7.95 -11.97
N PHE A 145 0.98 -9.03 -11.22
CA PHE A 145 -0.15 -9.12 -10.29
C PHE A 145 0.03 -8.30 -9.00
N GLN A 146 1.19 -7.70 -8.77
CA GLN A 146 1.62 -7.28 -7.43
C GLN A 146 1.03 -5.96 -6.90
N SER A 147 0.30 -5.21 -7.74
CA SER A 147 -0.25 -3.89 -7.37
C SER A 147 -1.11 -3.91 -6.11
N GLN A 148 -1.87 -4.98 -5.87
CA GLN A 148 -2.68 -5.15 -4.66
C GLN A 148 -1.85 -5.18 -3.36
N PHE A 149 -0.69 -5.83 -3.36
CA PHE A 149 0.20 -5.92 -2.21
C PHE A 149 0.82 -4.55 -1.91
N LEU A 150 1.26 -3.85 -2.95
CA LEU A 150 1.84 -2.50 -2.83
C LEU A 150 0.81 -1.50 -2.31
N LEU A 151 -0.40 -1.49 -2.89
CA LEU A 151 -1.49 -0.61 -2.45
C LEU A 151 -1.95 -0.92 -1.02
N ALA A 152 -1.99 -2.20 -0.64
CA ALA A 152 -2.37 -2.61 0.71
C ALA A 152 -1.42 -2.11 1.79
N GLN A 153 -0.17 -1.78 1.44
CA GLN A 153 0.78 -1.16 2.36
C GLN A 153 0.79 0.37 2.21
N TRP A 154 0.72 0.87 0.98
CA TRP A 154 0.87 2.29 0.71
C TRP A 154 -0.33 3.12 1.15
N LEU A 155 -1.55 2.66 0.88
CA LEU A 155 -2.76 3.40 1.22
C LEU A 155 -2.92 3.57 2.74
N PRO A 156 -2.73 2.53 3.58
CA PRO A 156 -2.73 2.73 5.03
C PRO A 156 -1.63 3.68 5.49
N LEU A 157 -0.39 3.54 4.97
CA LEU A 157 0.71 4.46 5.30
C LEU A 157 0.33 5.92 5.03
N LEU A 158 -0.23 6.20 3.86
CA LEU A 158 -0.71 7.53 3.49
C LEU A 158 -1.87 7.98 4.38
N ALA A 159 -2.80 7.10 4.71
CA ALA A 159 -3.92 7.40 5.59
C ALA A 159 -3.44 7.88 6.97
N PHE A 160 -2.54 7.14 7.61
CA PHE A 160 -1.94 7.53 8.89
C PHE A 160 -1.13 8.82 8.78
N TYR A 161 -0.34 8.96 7.71
CA TYR A 161 0.47 10.16 7.49
C TYR A 161 -0.39 11.41 7.32
N PHE A 162 -1.44 11.37 6.50
CA PHE A 162 -2.35 12.50 6.31
C PHE A 162 -3.14 12.83 7.56
N MET A 163 -3.53 11.82 8.36
CA MET A 163 -4.15 12.06 9.67
C MET A 163 -3.19 12.80 10.62
N HIS A 164 -1.93 12.35 10.69
CA HIS A 164 -0.90 13.01 11.50
C HIS A 164 -0.70 14.48 11.06
N ARG A 165 -0.64 14.73 9.75
CA ARG A 165 -0.53 16.08 9.18
C ARG A 165 -1.76 16.94 9.51
N SER A 166 -2.95 16.35 9.47
CA SER A 166 -4.19 17.03 9.87
C SER A 166 -4.17 17.43 11.35
N SER A 167 -3.62 16.58 12.22
CA SER A 167 -3.44 16.89 13.65
C SER A 167 -2.53 18.09 13.86
N ARG A 168 -1.31 18.05 13.29
CA ARG A 168 -0.33 19.13 13.44
C ARG A 168 -0.81 20.48 12.92
N ALA A 169 -1.57 20.47 11.82
CA ALA A 169 -2.14 21.70 11.26
C ALA A 169 -3.17 22.35 12.20
N SER A 170 -3.99 21.54 12.87
CA SER A 170 -4.95 22.04 13.86
C SER A 170 -4.26 22.55 15.13
N ASP A 171 -3.22 21.86 15.62
CA ASP A 171 -2.48 22.26 16.82
C ASP A 171 -1.75 23.60 16.63
N ALA A 172 -1.25 23.85 15.41
CA ALA A 172 -0.56 25.09 15.05
C ALA A 172 -1.50 26.29 14.88
N GLY A 173 -2.81 26.15 15.14
CA GLY A 173 -3.81 27.21 14.98
C GLY A 173 -3.93 27.73 13.54
N VAL A 174 -3.33 27.01 12.59
CA VAL A 174 -3.40 27.37 11.18
C VAL A 174 -4.84 27.06 10.76
N PRO A 175 -5.58 28.02 10.20
CA PRO A 175 -6.84 27.72 9.54
C PRO A 175 -6.48 26.95 8.27
N MET A 176 -6.22 25.65 8.40
CA MET A 176 -5.89 24.81 7.26
C MET A 176 -6.98 23.77 7.01
N PRO A 177 -7.22 23.52 5.71
CA PRO A 177 -8.47 23.01 5.19
C PRO A 177 -8.65 21.55 5.60
N ASN A 178 -9.90 21.14 5.75
CA ASN A 178 -10.37 19.76 5.93
C ASN A 178 -9.76 18.72 4.93
N GLY A 179 -8.99 19.15 3.92
CA GLY A 179 -8.41 18.31 2.88
C GLY A 179 -7.47 17.20 3.39
N TRP A 180 -6.61 17.43 4.39
CA TRP A 180 -5.73 16.36 4.90
C TRP A 180 -6.50 15.25 5.63
N PHE A 181 -7.51 15.65 6.42
CA PHE A 181 -8.41 14.70 7.05
C PHE A 181 -9.17 13.88 6.01
N TRP A 182 -9.76 14.54 5.00
CA TRP A 182 -10.48 13.83 3.94
C TRP A 182 -9.56 12.97 3.08
N ALA A 183 -8.33 13.41 2.79
CA ALA A 183 -7.34 12.57 2.11
C ALA A 183 -7.02 11.30 2.92
N SER A 184 -6.90 11.44 4.25
CA SER A 184 -6.74 10.29 5.15
C SER A 184 -7.93 9.33 5.08
N VAL A 185 -9.15 9.86 5.16
CA VAL A 185 -10.39 9.07 5.05
C VAL A 185 -10.47 8.35 3.70
N VAL A 186 -10.18 9.05 2.60
CA VAL A 186 -10.19 8.47 1.25
C VAL A 186 -9.18 7.34 1.13
N CYS A 187 -7.94 7.53 1.58
CA CYS A 187 -6.93 6.47 1.59
C CYS A 187 -7.37 5.26 2.43
N GLY A 188 -7.98 5.48 3.59
CA GLY A 188 -8.51 4.41 4.44
C GLY A 188 -9.68 3.65 3.81
N VAL A 189 -10.59 4.34 3.10
CA VAL A 189 -11.69 3.66 2.38
C VAL A 189 -11.15 2.89 1.18
N LEU A 190 -10.22 3.46 0.42
CA LEU A 190 -9.60 2.81 -0.73
C LEU A 190 -8.84 1.53 -0.33
N SER A 191 -8.26 1.45 0.88
CA SER A 191 -7.58 0.24 1.34
C SER A 191 -8.51 -0.96 1.51
N LEU A 192 -9.84 -0.75 1.62
CA LEU A 192 -10.81 -1.87 1.62
C LEU A 192 -10.78 -2.65 0.30
N GLY A 193 -10.41 -1.99 -0.80
CA GLY A 193 -10.37 -2.56 -2.14
C GLY A 193 -9.01 -3.14 -2.57
N THR A 194 -8.06 -3.33 -1.63
CA THR A 194 -6.72 -3.86 -1.95
C THR A 194 -6.58 -5.33 -1.62
N MET A 195 -6.61 -5.70 -0.33
CA MET A 195 -6.41 -7.04 0.22
C MET A 195 -7.04 -7.13 1.62
N ALA A 196 -7.08 -8.32 2.21
CA ALA A 196 -7.69 -8.54 3.54
C ALA A 196 -7.05 -7.69 4.66
N ASN A 197 -5.72 -7.48 4.63
CA ASN A 197 -5.05 -6.61 5.59
C ASN A 197 -5.46 -5.13 5.44
N GLY A 198 -5.93 -4.69 4.27
CA GLY A 198 -6.43 -3.33 4.06
C GLY A 198 -7.72 -3.04 4.83
N VAL A 199 -8.47 -4.07 5.24
CA VAL A 199 -9.70 -3.96 6.04
C VAL A 199 -9.43 -3.41 7.43
N ILE A 200 -8.28 -3.73 8.02
CA ILE A 200 -7.93 -3.28 9.38
C ILE A 200 -7.47 -1.82 9.43
N ALA A 201 -7.21 -1.19 8.28
CA ALA A 201 -6.69 0.16 8.20
C ALA A 201 -7.65 1.19 8.82
N LEU A 202 -8.94 1.17 8.47
CA LEU A 202 -9.95 2.08 9.04
C LEU A 202 -10.14 1.89 10.56
N PRO A 203 -10.30 0.67 11.10
CA PRO A 203 -10.30 0.44 12.54
C PRO A 203 -9.08 1.02 13.24
N LEU A 204 -7.87 0.75 12.74
CA LEU A 204 -6.65 1.28 13.33
C LEU A 204 -6.54 2.80 13.19
N LEU A 205 -7.02 3.37 12.09
CA LEU A 205 -7.05 4.81 11.88
C LEU A 205 -8.03 5.50 12.84
N ALA A 206 -9.18 4.88 13.14
CA ALA A 206 -10.11 5.37 14.15
C ALA A 206 -9.47 5.41 15.54
N VAL A 207 -8.79 4.32 15.94
CA VAL A 207 -8.03 4.23 17.19
C VAL A 207 -6.92 5.29 17.22
N PHE A 208 -6.14 5.42 16.16
CA PHE A 208 -5.08 6.42 16.06
C PHE A 208 -5.64 7.85 16.19
N THR A 209 -6.79 8.12 15.58
CA THR A 209 -7.47 9.43 15.66
C THR A 209 -7.96 9.73 17.08
N LEU A 210 -8.42 8.71 17.83
CA LEU A 210 -8.75 8.83 19.26
C LEU A 210 -7.50 9.16 20.09
N LEU A 211 -6.39 8.46 19.84
CA LEU A 211 -5.12 8.69 20.54
C LEU A 211 -4.51 10.07 20.27
N LEU A 212 -4.81 10.66 19.11
CA LEU A 212 -4.45 12.03 18.76
C LEU A 212 -5.39 13.08 19.40
N HIS A 213 -6.36 12.66 20.23
CA HIS A 213 -7.35 13.53 20.89
C HIS A 213 -8.05 14.50 19.93
N ARG A 214 -8.35 14.02 18.72
CA ARG A 214 -9.08 14.79 17.71
C ARG A 214 -10.53 15.00 18.12
N SER A 215 -11.23 15.88 17.40
CA SER A 215 -12.66 16.11 17.65
C SER A 215 -13.42 14.79 17.59
N TRP A 216 -14.28 14.55 18.59
CA TRP A 216 -14.97 13.27 18.81
C TRP A 216 -15.71 12.71 17.59
N TRP A 217 -16.18 13.57 16.68
CA TRP A 217 -16.87 13.15 15.46
C TRP A 217 -15.96 12.47 14.44
N GLN A 218 -14.66 12.81 14.38
CA GLN A 218 -13.69 12.23 13.44
C GLN A 218 -13.47 10.72 13.67
N PRO A 219 -13.11 10.27 14.90
CA PRO A 219 -12.98 8.86 15.16
C PRO A 219 -14.32 8.11 15.08
N VAL A 220 -15.45 8.77 15.43
CA VAL A 220 -16.79 8.18 15.25
C VAL A 220 -17.08 7.93 13.77
N LEU A 221 -16.82 8.91 12.89
CA LEU A 221 -16.98 8.73 11.44
C LEU A 221 -16.12 7.57 10.93
N LEU A 222 -14.84 7.54 11.32
CA LEU A 222 -13.93 6.45 10.91
C LEU A 222 -14.39 5.09 11.44
N ALA A 223 -14.94 5.02 12.66
CA ALA A 223 -15.48 3.78 13.21
C ALA A 223 -16.74 3.32 12.46
N VAL A 224 -17.63 4.24 12.07
CA VAL A 224 -18.80 3.93 11.24
C VAL A 224 -18.36 3.43 9.86
N LEU A 225 -17.40 4.10 9.22
CA LEU A 225 -16.84 3.67 7.94
C LEU A 225 -16.13 2.33 8.05
N ALA A 226 -15.44 2.06 9.17
CA ALA A 226 -14.82 0.78 9.45
C ALA A 226 -15.87 -0.34 9.55
N ALA A 227 -16.93 -0.14 10.33
CA ALA A 227 -18.01 -1.11 10.49
C ALA A 227 -18.74 -1.38 9.17
N ALA A 228 -19.07 -0.33 8.42
CA ALA A 228 -19.67 -0.45 7.10
C ALA A 228 -18.72 -1.16 6.12
N GLY A 229 -17.43 -0.80 6.13
CA GLY A 229 -16.41 -1.39 5.28
C GLY A 229 -16.21 -2.89 5.53
N VAL A 230 -16.14 -3.29 6.81
CA VAL A 230 -16.10 -4.71 7.21
C VAL A 230 -17.35 -5.43 6.71
N TRP A 231 -18.54 -4.86 6.93
CA TRP A 231 -19.79 -5.46 6.47
C TRP A 231 -19.84 -5.65 4.94
N VAL A 232 -19.46 -4.64 4.17
CA VAL A 232 -19.41 -4.71 2.70
C VAL A 232 -18.34 -5.70 2.22
N TYR A 233 -17.17 -5.72 2.85
CA TYR A 233 -16.05 -6.59 2.47
C TYR A 233 -16.41 -8.07 2.62
N PHE A 234 -17.05 -8.42 3.75
CA PHE A 234 -17.44 -9.79 4.06
C PHE A 234 -18.80 -10.21 3.48
N HIS A 235 -19.50 -9.31 2.78
CA HIS A 235 -20.73 -9.66 2.08
C HIS A 235 -20.45 -10.72 1.00
N GLY A 236 -21.07 -11.90 1.14
CA GLY A 236 -20.84 -13.03 0.23
C GLY A 236 -19.41 -13.59 0.28
N TYR A 237 -18.69 -13.41 1.39
CA TYR A 237 -17.36 -14.02 1.59
C TYR A 237 -17.51 -15.50 1.96
N THR A 238 -16.75 -16.35 1.28
CA THR A 238 -16.63 -17.78 1.59
C THR A 238 -15.21 -18.08 2.02
N ALA A 239 -15.01 -18.56 3.25
CA ALA A 239 -13.68 -18.92 3.71
C ALA A 239 -13.10 -20.06 2.84
N PRO A 240 -11.91 -19.90 2.25
CA PRO A 240 -11.29 -20.97 1.48
C PRO A 240 -11.02 -22.20 2.38
N GLY A 241 -11.30 -23.39 1.84
CA GLY A 241 -11.13 -24.65 2.57
C GLY A 241 -9.66 -24.89 2.93
N GLY A 242 -9.40 -25.44 4.12
CA GLY A 242 -8.05 -25.78 4.59
C GLY A 242 -7.36 -24.70 5.43
N HIS A 243 -7.83 -23.45 5.41
CA HIS A 243 -7.38 -22.40 6.34
C HIS A 243 -8.30 -22.35 7.59
N GLY A 244 -8.33 -23.50 8.27
CA GLY A 244 -9.17 -23.76 9.43
C GLY A 244 -8.90 -22.80 10.59
N SER A 245 -9.96 -22.50 11.35
CA SER A 245 -9.96 -21.56 12.47
C SER A 245 -8.69 -21.64 13.33
N LEU A 246 -8.25 -20.52 13.92
CA LEU A 246 -7.11 -20.49 14.84
C LEU A 246 -7.21 -21.61 15.90
N THR A 247 -8.42 -21.87 16.38
CA THR A 247 -8.77 -22.99 17.27
C THR A 247 -8.52 -24.37 16.68
N GLN A 248 -8.78 -24.57 15.40
CA GLN A 248 -8.55 -25.81 14.69
C GLN A 248 -7.06 -25.99 14.37
N ALA A 249 -6.36 -24.94 13.93
CA ALA A 249 -4.91 -24.97 13.76
C ALA A 249 -4.17 -25.30 15.08
N LEU A 250 -4.59 -24.69 16.20
CA LEU A 250 -4.04 -24.97 17.52
C LEU A 250 -4.39 -26.35 18.06
N ARG A 251 -5.51 -26.96 17.62
CA ARG A 251 -5.90 -28.32 18.03
C ARG A 251 -5.23 -29.39 17.18
N ASP A 252 -5.22 -29.19 15.87
CA ASP A 252 -4.89 -30.23 14.91
C ASP A 252 -3.40 -30.17 14.50
N ASN A 253 -2.76 -29.00 14.61
CA ASN A 253 -1.33 -28.85 14.32
C ASN A 253 -0.64 -27.81 15.23
N PRO A 254 -0.53 -28.07 16.55
CA PRO A 254 0.01 -27.12 17.53
C PRO A 254 1.51 -26.78 17.35
N SER A 255 2.25 -27.57 16.57
CA SER A 255 3.68 -27.35 16.29
C SER A 255 3.98 -26.62 14.98
N GLY A 256 2.98 -26.46 14.09
CA GLY A 256 3.21 -26.06 12.70
C GLY A 256 3.60 -27.22 11.81
#